data_AF-A0A140L6L8-F1
#
_entry.id   AF-A0A140L6L8-F1
#
_cell.length_a   1.000
_cell.length_b   1.000
_cell.length_c   1.000
_cell.angle_alpha   90.00
_cell.angle_beta   90.00
_cell.angle_gamma   90.00
#
_symmetry.space_group_name_H-M   'P 1'
#
loop_
_entity.id
_entity.type
_entity.pdbx_description
1 polymer ?
#
loop_
_entity_poly.entity_id
_entity_poly.type
_entity_poly.pdbx_seq_one_letter_code
_entity_poly.pdbx_strand_id
1 'polypeptide(L)' 'MLWKWLYAAYKEIQGFYTFPSMLMVVAVGFYNLAIDHHALKKKKLKREAKLSRIIGIAYILGGIGLFVAIKIFQ' A
#
# COMPACT_ATOMS: atom_id res chain seq x y z
N MET A 1 -21.77 3.03 19.38
CA MET A 1 -20.54 3.66 19.91
C MET A 1 -19.34 3.45 18.97
N LEU A 2 -19.12 2.24 18.45
CA LEU A 2 -18.02 1.91 17.50
C LEU A 2 -18.02 2.73 16.19
N TRP A 3 -19.19 3.04 15.63
CA TRP A 3 -19.32 3.79 14.37
C TRP A 3 -18.72 5.21 14.43
N LYS A 4 -18.76 5.86 15.60
CA LYS A 4 -18.18 7.20 15.77
C LYS A 4 -16.65 7.17 15.64
N TRP A 5 -16.01 6.13 16.15
CA TRP A 5 -14.57 5.93 16.05
C TRP A 5 -14.14 5.61 14.62
N LEU A 6 -14.89 4.75 13.92
CA LEU A 6 -14.63 4.45 12.51
C LEU A 6 -14.76 5.69 11.63
N TYR A 7 -15.78 6.53 11.88
CA TYR A 7 -15.97 7.77 11.15
C TYR A 7 -14.86 8.81 11.42
N ALA A 8 -14.42 8.94 12.68
CA ALA A 8 -13.31 9.81 13.03
C ALA A 8 -12.00 9.37 12.32
N ALA A 9 -11.68 8.08 12.39
CA ALA A 9 -10.51 7.51 11.71
C ALA A 9 -10.58 7.71 10.19
N TYR A 10 -11.77 7.53 9.59
CA TYR A 10 -11.96 7.77 8.16
C TYR A 10 -11.63 9.21 7.76
N LYS A 11 -12.11 10.21 8.52
CA LYS A 11 -11.81 11.62 8.24
C LYS A 11 -10.32 11.95 8.35
N GLU A 12 -9.62 11.39 9.33
CA GLU A 12 -8.17 11.58 9.47
C GLU A 12 -7.42 10.99 8.27
N ILE A 13 -7.79 9.76 7.86
CA ILE A 13 -7.21 9.10 6.70
C ILE A 13 -7.47 9.90 5.43
N GLN A 14 -8.68 10.43 5.22
CA GLN A 14 -8.98 11.29 4.07
C GLN A 14 -8.08 12.53 4.02
N GLY A 15 -7.80 13.16 5.18
CA GLY A 15 -6.95 14.34 5.26
C GLY A 15 -5.47 14.05 4.96
N PHE A 16 -4.98 12.89 5.39
CA PHE A 16 -3.58 12.50 5.20
C PHE A 16 -3.31 11.87 3.83
N TYR A 17 -4.24 11.05 3.33
CA TYR A 17 -4.05 10.21 2.15
C TYR A 17 -4.31 10.97 0.82
N THR A 18 -3.47 11.96 0.58
CA THR A 18 -3.43 12.79 -0.62
C THR A 18 -2.74 12.10 -1.81
N PHE A 19 -2.73 12.75 -2.97
CA PHE A 19 -2.08 12.21 -4.18
C PHE A 19 -0.57 11.94 -3.98
N PRO A 20 0.22 12.84 -3.35
CA PRO A 20 1.62 12.55 -3.04
C PRO A 20 1.83 11.33 -2.15
N SER A 21 1.00 11.13 -1.12
CA SER A 21 1.11 9.95 -0.25
C SER A 21 0.75 8.66 -0.98
N MET A 22 -0.25 8.68 -1.87
CA MET A 22 -0.57 7.54 -2.72
C MET A 22 0.61 7.19 -3.63
N LEU A 23 1.24 8.18 -4.27
CA LEU A 23 2.42 7.97 -5.10
C LEU A 23 3.58 7.36 -4.30
N MET A 24 3.81 7.80 -3.06
CA MET A 24 4.81 7.18 -2.19
C MET A 24 4.50 5.71 -1.91
N VAL A 25 3.25 5.36 -1.58
CA VAL A 25 2.83 3.98 -1.31
C VAL A 25 3.04 3.10 -2.56
N VAL A 26 2.67 3.61 -3.73
CA VAL A 26 2.88 2.92 -5.01
C VAL A 26 4.37 2.77 -5.32
N ALA A 27 5.17 3.81 -5.10
CA ALA A 27 6.62 3.78 -5.31
C ALA A 27 7.31 2.75 -4.40
N VAL A 28 6.91 2.66 -3.12
CA VAL A 28 7.38 1.61 -2.19
C VAL A 28 6.98 0.23 -2.69
N GLY A 29 5.76 0.07 -3.20
CA GLY A 29 5.32 -1.19 -3.81
C GLY A 29 6.19 -1.60 -5.00
N PHE A 30 6.49 -0.67 -5.91
CA PHE A 30 7.41 -0.91 -7.04
C PHE A 30 8.83 -1.21 -6.57
N TYR A 31 9.35 -0.47 -5.59
CA TYR A 31 10.67 -0.70 -5.01
C TYR A 31 10.78 -2.13 -4.46
N ASN A 32 9.78 -2.59 -3.71
CA ASN A 32 9.76 -3.95 -3.16
C ASN A 32 9.76 -5.01 -4.27
N LEU A 33 9.00 -4.80 -5.35
CA LEU A 33 8.98 -5.72 -6.50
C LEU A 33 10.29 -5.72 -7.30
N ALA A 34 10.90 -4.54 -7.50
CA ALA A 34 12.08 -4.38 -8.33
C ALA A 34 13.37 -4.74 -7.58
N ILE A 35 13.50 -4.34 -6.32
CA ILE A 35 14.74 -4.43 -5.57
C ILE A 35 14.66 -5.54 -4.53
N ASP A 36 13.74 -5.49 -3.57
CA ASP A 36 13.71 -6.44 -2.45
C ASP A 36 13.42 -7.87 -2.93
N HIS A 37 12.43 -8.05 -3.80
CA HIS A 37 12.11 -9.35 -4.40
C HIS A 37 13.31 -9.96 -5.13
N HIS A 38 14.03 -9.14 -5.91
CA HIS A 38 15.21 -9.58 -6.66
C HIS A 38 16.38 -9.90 -5.71
N ALA A 39 16.58 -9.11 -4.66
CA ALA A 39 17.59 -9.37 -3.63
C ALA A 39 17.32 -10.70 -2.89
N LEU A 40 16.06 -10.97 -2.53
CA LEU A 40 15.66 -12.22 -1.89
C LEU A 40 15.82 -13.43 -2.81
N LYS A 41 15.48 -13.28 -4.10
CA LYS A 41 15.76 -14.31 -5.12
C LYS A 41 17.24 -14.61 -5.25
N LYS A 42 18.10 -13.59 -5.31
CA LYS A 42 19.57 -13.76 -5.35
C LYS A 42 20.11 -14.52 -4.14
N LYS A 43 19.50 -14.30 -2.96
CA LYS A 43 19.81 -15.02 -1.71
C LYS A 43 19.19 -16.43 -1.62
N LYS A 44 18.52 -16.93 -2.68
CA LYS A 44 17.80 -18.21 -2.72
C LYS A 44 16.66 -18.34 -1.68
N LEU A 45 16.19 -17.22 -1.13
CA LEU A 45 15.09 -17.12 -0.17
C LEU A 45 13.75 -17.12 -0.91
N LYS A 46 13.33 -18.28 -1.42
CA LYS A 46 12.19 -18.40 -2.34
C LYS A 46 10.84 -18.07 -1.68
N ARG A 47 10.66 -18.40 -0.40
CA ARG A 47 9.39 -18.16 0.33
C ARG A 47 9.21 -16.68 0.60
N GLU A 48 10.26 -16.04 1.08
CA GLU A 48 10.36 -14.62 1.39
C GLU A 48 10.21 -13.79 0.11
N ALA A 49 10.87 -14.21 -0.97
CA ALA A 49 10.70 -13.57 -2.27
C ALA A 49 9.24 -13.62 -2.75
N LYS A 50 8.55 -14.76 -2.59
CA LYS A 50 7.12 -14.87 -2.94
C LYS A 50 6.27 -13.91 -2.10
N LEU A 51 6.55 -13.82 -0.80
CA LEU A 51 5.84 -12.92 0.10
C LEU A 51 6.10 -11.45 -0.25
N SER A 52 7.35 -11.06 -0.49
CA SER A 52 7.74 -9.73 -0.96
C SER A 52 7.01 -9.34 -2.25
N ARG A 53 6.84 -10.28 -3.19
CA ARG A 53 6.05 -10.04 -4.40
C ARG A 53 4.58 -9.74 -4.10
N ILE A 54 3.96 -10.52 -3.20
CA ILE A 54 2.57 -10.32 -2.80
C ILE A 54 2.41 -8.97 -2.10
N ILE A 55 3.32 -8.64 -1.19
CA ILE A 55 3.33 -7.36 -0.47
C ILE A 55 3.46 -6.21 -1.46
N GLY A 56 4.43 -6.24 -2.37
CA GLY A 56 4.61 -5.19 -3.37
C GLY A 56 3.36 -4.95 -4.23
N ILE A 57 2.69 -6.02 -4.68
CA ILE A 57 1.42 -5.91 -5.41
C ILE A 57 0.31 -5.33 -4.53
N ALA A 58 0.22 -5.76 -3.26
CA ALA A 58 -0.78 -5.23 -2.32
C ALA A 58 -0.57 -3.75 -2.03
N TYR A 59 0.67 -3.26 -1.96
CA TYR A 59 0.96 -1.83 -1.83
C TYR A 59 0.50 -1.04 -3.06
N ILE A 60 0.76 -1.54 -4.27
CA ILE A 60 0.36 -0.85 -5.51
C ILE A 60 -1.17 -0.84 -5.63
N LEU A 61 -1.80 -2.01 -5.62
CA LEU A 61 -3.25 -2.13 -5.82
C LEU A 61 -4.03 -1.56 -4.64
N GLY A 62 -3.56 -1.80 -3.41
CA GLY A 62 -4.18 -1.27 -2.20
C GLY A 62 -4.03 0.24 -2.08
N GLY A 63 -2.87 0.80 -2.42
CA GLY A 63 -2.65 2.24 -2.39
C GLY A 63 -3.50 2.99 -3.43
N ILE A 64 -3.56 2.48 -4.66
CA ILE A 64 -4.43 3.03 -5.71
C ILE A 64 -5.90 2.86 -5.33
N GLY A 65 -6.30 1.64 -4.92
CA GLY A 65 -7.68 1.34 -4.56
C GLY A 65 -8.19 2.17 -3.38
N LEU A 66 -7.38 2.36 -2.34
CA LEU A 66 -7.71 3.20 -1.20
C LEU A 66 -7.86 4.67 -1.61
N PHE A 67 -6.96 5.19 -2.45
CA PHE A 67 -7.05 6.56 -2.94
C PHE A 67 -8.32 6.79 -3.76
N VAL A 68 -8.67 5.85 -4.66
CA VAL A 68 -9.91 5.92 -5.44
C VAL A 68 -11.13 5.86 -4.53
N ALA A 69 -11.16 4.95 -3.57
CA ALA A 69 -12.25 4.85 -2.60
C ALA A 69 -12.42 6.17 -1.82
N ILE A 70 -11.33 6.71 -1.28
CA ILE A 70 -11.35 8.00 -0.58
C ILE A 70 -11.90 9.11 -1.47
N LYS A 71 -11.47 9.18 -2.74
CA LYS A 71 -11.90 10.23 -3.68
C LYS A 71 -13.36 10.14 -4.11
N ILE A 72 -13.91 8.93 -4.21
CA ILE A 72 -15.33 8.74 -4.54
C ILE A 72 -16.23 9.18 -3.37
N PHE A 73 -15.76 8.99 -2.14
CA PHE A 73 -16.50 9.29 -0.91
C PHE A 73 -15.99 10.58 -0.20
N GLN A 74 -15.26 11.44 -0.92
CA GLN A 74 -14.78 12.75 -0.44
C GLN A 74 -15.83 13.82 -0.68
#